data_AF-A0AAJ7L9S8-F1
#
_entry.id   AF-A0AAJ7L9S8-F1
#
_cell.length_a   1.000
_cell.length_b   1.000
_cell.length_c   1.000
_cell.angle_alpha   90.00
_cell.angle_beta   90.00
_cell.angle_gamma   90.00
#
_symmetry.space_group_name_H-M   'P 1'
#
loop_
_entity.id
_entity.type
_entity.pdbx_description
1 polymer ?
#
loop_
_entity_poly.entity_id
_entity_poly.type
_entity_poly.pdbx_seq_one_letter_code
_entity_poly.pdbx_strand_id
1 'polypeptide(L)'
;MDPDAVKTTVMAALGQPFSLGMLYDCHRNSLIPAISLWDREDLSKHIGERPQYYSDFEIVASESSEDKYSALNVDESLKASLLFGLIELGGSAKYPNNNMTSKNQARVTLKYEATTKFQELSMNHLAAAKVQHPDIFKKGVATHVVTAILYGAQAFFVFDRKCLKEKIIKRFKGT
;
A
#
# COMPACT_ATOMS: atom_id res chain seq x y z
N MET A 1 -29.18 -9.77 1.52
CA MET A 1 -27.71 -9.72 1.71
C MET A 1 -27.34 -10.98 2.44
N ASP A 2 -26.43 -11.77 1.89
CA ASP A 2 -25.93 -12.99 2.52
C ASP A 2 -25.08 -12.57 3.74
N PRO A 3 -25.45 -12.96 4.98
CA PRO A 3 -24.70 -12.61 6.18
C PRO A 3 -23.30 -13.27 6.25
N ASP A 4 -23.01 -14.26 5.39
CA ASP A 4 -21.78 -15.05 5.42
C ASP A 4 -20.78 -14.69 4.31
N ALA A 5 -21.01 -13.62 3.56
CA ALA A 5 -20.03 -13.13 2.59
C ALA A 5 -18.80 -12.55 3.32
N VAL A 6 -17.74 -13.35 3.43
CA VAL A 6 -16.44 -12.92 3.94
C VAL A 6 -15.96 -11.70 3.14
N LYS A 7 -16.02 -10.52 3.75
CA LYS A 7 -15.60 -9.27 3.11
C LYS A 7 -14.08 -9.22 3.05
N THR A 8 -13.53 -9.26 1.84
CA THR A 8 -12.10 -9.05 1.61
C THR A 8 -11.81 -7.55 1.48
N THR A 9 -10.77 -7.08 2.16
CA THR A 9 -10.28 -5.71 2.08
C THR A 9 -8.94 -5.70 1.33
N VAL A 10 -8.79 -4.80 0.37
CA VAL A 10 -7.54 -4.58 -0.38
C VAL A 10 -7.00 -3.22 0.03
N MET A 11 -5.70 -3.12 0.28
CA MET A 11 -5.06 -1.87 0.67
C MET A 11 -3.64 -1.78 0.11
N ALA A 12 -3.13 -0.55 -0.03
CA ALA A 12 -1.75 -0.32 -0.45
C ALA A 12 -0.76 -0.72 0.66
N ALA A 13 0.35 -1.36 0.29
CA ALA A 13 1.37 -1.82 1.24
C ALA A 13 2.20 -0.68 1.84
N LEU A 14 2.32 0.46 1.15
CA LEU A 14 2.95 1.70 1.63
C LEU A 14 4.38 1.53 2.18
N GLY A 15 5.11 0.52 1.69
CA GLY A 15 6.47 0.20 2.12
C GLY A 15 6.54 -0.57 3.45
N GLN A 16 5.41 -1.00 4.02
CA GLN A 16 5.38 -1.88 5.17
C GLN A 16 5.75 -3.32 4.78
N PRO A 17 6.41 -4.08 5.68
CA PRO A 17 6.91 -5.42 5.38
C PRO A 17 5.82 -6.49 5.53
N PHE A 18 4.82 -6.48 4.64
CA PHE A 18 3.77 -7.51 4.62
C PHE A 18 4.32 -8.90 4.31
N SER A 19 3.72 -9.93 4.89
CA SER A 19 3.95 -11.34 4.54
C SER A 19 2.64 -12.12 4.65
N LEU A 20 2.52 -13.18 3.86
CA LEU A 20 1.34 -14.05 3.90
C LEU A 20 1.18 -14.67 5.30
N GLY A 21 -0.06 -14.72 5.78
CA GLY A 21 -0.41 -15.23 7.10
C GLY A 21 -0.15 -14.25 8.25
N MET A 22 0.42 -13.06 7.99
CA MET A 22 0.52 -12.01 9.02
C MET A 22 -0.85 -11.54 9.45
N LEU A 23 -0.96 -11.22 10.73
CA LEU A 23 -2.15 -10.62 11.32
C LEU A 23 -2.13 -9.10 11.19
N TYR A 24 -3.30 -8.51 11.04
CA TYR A 24 -3.49 -7.07 10.89
C TYR A 24 -4.64 -6.58 11.76
N ASP A 25 -4.47 -5.43 12.40
CA ASP A 25 -5.55 -4.70 13.08
C ASP A 25 -5.90 -3.43 12.29
N CYS A 26 -7.06 -3.46 11.64
CA CYS A 26 -7.58 -2.34 10.86
C CYS A 26 -7.94 -1.09 11.69
N HIS A 27 -8.21 -1.22 13.00
CA HIS A 27 -8.52 -0.07 13.85
C HIS A 27 -7.28 0.78 14.10
N ARG A 28 -6.14 0.12 14.25
CA ARG A 28 -4.84 0.76 14.52
C ARG A 28 -3.99 0.92 13.27
N ASN A 29 -4.38 0.30 12.16
CA ASN A 29 -3.61 0.18 10.93
C ASN A 29 -2.19 -0.39 11.16
N SER A 30 -2.11 -1.46 11.95
CA SER A 30 -0.85 -2.04 12.40
C SER A 30 -0.72 -3.53 12.06
N LEU A 31 0.47 -3.91 11.57
CA LEU A 31 0.88 -5.31 11.40
C LEU A 31 1.27 -5.94 12.73
N ILE A 32 0.95 -7.22 12.89
CA ILE A 32 1.26 -8.01 14.09
C ILE A 32 2.16 -9.18 13.67
N PRO A 33 3.48 -8.97 13.56
CA PRO A 33 4.41 -9.95 13.00
C PRO A 33 4.76 -11.10 13.96
N ALA A 34 4.53 -10.92 15.27
CA ALA A 34 4.96 -11.88 16.30
C ALA A 34 4.04 -13.10 16.45
N ILE A 35 2.81 -13.04 15.91
CA ILE A 35 1.80 -14.08 16.09
C ILE A 35 1.20 -14.46 14.74
N SER A 36 1.09 -15.76 14.46
CA SER A 36 0.46 -16.30 13.25
C SER A 36 -0.62 -17.31 13.61
N LEU A 37 -1.67 -17.39 12.79
CA LEU A 37 -2.74 -18.38 13.00
C LEU A 37 -2.27 -19.80 12.69
N TRP A 38 -1.35 -19.92 11.74
CA TRP A 38 -0.81 -21.18 11.27
C TRP A 38 0.69 -21.19 11.45
N ASP A 39 1.24 -22.40 11.54
CA ASP A 39 2.68 -22.61 11.52
C ASP A 39 3.29 -22.17 10.18
N ARG A 40 4.54 -21.69 10.20
CA ARG A 40 5.21 -21.19 8.99
C ARG A 40 5.44 -22.29 7.97
N GLU A 41 5.78 -23.50 8.40
CA GLU A 41 5.97 -24.63 7.51
C GLU A 41 4.66 -24.99 6.81
N ASP A 42 3.54 -24.97 7.53
CA ASP A 42 2.22 -25.25 6.96
C ASP A 42 1.76 -24.14 6.01
N LEU A 43 1.99 -22.88 6.36
CA LEU A 43 1.72 -21.74 5.45
C LEU A 43 2.47 -21.91 4.13
N SER A 44 3.77 -22.22 4.19
CA SER A 44 4.63 -22.29 3.01
C SER A 44 4.18 -23.34 1.98
N LYS A 45 3.59 -24.45 2.43
CA LYS A 45 3.08 -25.53 1.56
C LYS A 45 1.85 -25.13 0.77
N HIS A 46 1.19 -24.05 1.15
CA HIS A 46 -0.10 -23.63 0.60
C HIS A 46 -0.04 -22.25 -0.06
N ILE A 47 1.16 -21.76 -0.39
CA ILE A 47 1.34 -20.54 -1.17
C ILE A 47 1.25 -20.88 -2.65
N GLY A 48 0.24 -20.33 -3.31
CA GLY A 48 0.19 -20.22 -4.76
C GLY A 48 0.93 -18.98 -5.22
N GLU A 49 1.74 -19.10 -6.28
CA GLU A 49 2.39 -17.96 -6.93
C GLU A 49 2.07 -17.99 -8.43
N ARG A 50 1.74 -16.82 -8.98
CA ARG A 50 1.63 -16.63 -10.43
C ARG A 50 2.33 -15.35 -10.88
N PRO A 51 2.96 -15.34 -12.06
CA PRO A 51 3.42 -14.11 -12.68
C PRO A 51 2.25 -13.14 -12.90
N GLN A 52 2.48 -11.85 -12.62
CA GLN A 52 1.51 -10.79 -12.88
C GLN A 52 2.26 -9.52 -13.27
N TYR A 53 2.67 -9.47 -14.53
CA TYR A 53 3.46 -8.38 -15.08
C TYR A 53 2.57 -7.24 -15.55
N TYR A 54 2.85 -6.04 -15.03
CA TYR A 54 2.27 -4.79 -15.48
C TYR A 54 3.31 -3.70 -15.28
N SER A 55 3.32 -2.70 -16.15
CA SER A 55 4.12 -1.49 -15.95
C SER A 55 3.44 -0.31 -16.62
N ASP A 56 3.47 0.84 -15.96
CA ASP A 56 2.89 2.07 -16.47
C ASP A 56 3.64 3.29 -15.93
N PHE A 57 3.40 4.44 -16.56
CA PHE A 57 3.95 5.70 -16.11
C PHE A 57 2.94 6.84 -16.29
N GLU A 58 3.04 7.83 -15.41
CA GLU A 58 2.19 9.00 -15.42
C GLU A 58 3.03 10.25 -15.16
N ILE A 59 2.75 11.33 -15.89
CA ILE A 59 3.36 12.65 -15.65
C ILE A 59 2.34 13.52 -14.92
N VAL A 60 2.66 13.88 -13.68
CA VAL A 60 1.82 14.69 -12.80
C VAL A 60 2.42 16.08 -12.64
N ALA A 61 1.70 17.11 -13.10
CA ALA A 61 2.08 18.51 -12.92
C ALA A 61 1.37 19.20 -11.72
N SER A 62 0.43 18.48 -11.10
CA SER A 62 -0.27 18.92 -9.90
C SER A 62 0.53 18.58 -8.63
N GLU A 63 0.37 19.40 -7.61
CA GLU A 63 1.08 19.28 -6.33
C GLU A 63 0.14 19.33 -5.12
N SER A 64 -1.17 19.13 -5.35
CA SER A 64 -2.11 19.06 -4.25
C SER A 64 -1.82 17.82 -3.39
N SER A 65 -2.08 17.91 -2.08
CA SER A 65 -1.94 16.75 -1.20
C SER A 65 -2.82 15.59 -1.67
N GLU A 66 -4.02 15.90 -2.16
CA GLU A 66 -4.95 14.90 -2.69
C GLU A 66 -4.34 14.12 -3.86
N ASP A 67 -3.78 14.79 -4.85
CA ASP A 67 -3.16 14.13 -6.00
C ASP A 67 -1.98 13.24 -5.58
N LYS A 68 -1.20 13.69 -4.59
CA LYS A 68 -0.07 12.90 -4.07
C LYS A 68 -0.51 11.62 -3.37
N TYR A 69 -1.57 11.67 -2.57
CA TYR A 69 -2.11 10.48 -1.92
C TYR A 69 -2.81 9.55 -2.92
N SER A 70 -3.56 10.11 -3.88
CA SER A 70 -4.18 9.34 -4.95
C SER A 70 -3.15 8.59 -5.81
N ALA A 71 -1.98 9.18 -6.05
CA ALA A 71 -0.89 8.54 -6.79
C ALA A 71 -0.32 7.28 -6.11
N LEU A 72 -0.59 7.07 -4.81
CA LEU A 72 -0.19 5.87 -4.06
C LEU A 72 -1.27 4.77 -4.05
N ASN A 73 -2.36 4.92 -4.81
CA ASN A 73 -3.52 4.00 -4.79
C ASN A 73 -4.09 3.80 -3.37
N VAL A 74 -4.07 4.87 -2.57
CA VAL A 74 -4.55 4.88 -1.18
C VAL A 74 -6.06 5.12 -1.17
N ASP A 75 -6.83 4.22 -0.55
CA ASP A 75 -8.26 4.45 -0.31
C ASP A 75 -8.51 5.52 0.75
N GLU A 76 -9.76 6.02 0.84
CA GLU A 76 -10.11 7.09 1.78
C GLU A 76 -9.85 6.75 3.25
N SER A 77 -10.08 5.50 3.66
CA SER A 77 -9.88 5.06 5.04
C SER A 77 -8.40 5.05 5.42
N LEU A 78 -7.55 4.62 4.49
CA LEU A 78 -6.11 4.59 4.64
C LEU A 78 -5.51 6.00 4.58
N LYS A 79 -6.09 6.91 3.79
CA LYS A 79 -5.71 8.32 3.71
C LYS A 79 -5.86 9.01 5.08
N ALA A 80 -6.95 8.75 5.81
CA ALA A 80 -7.14 9.29 7.15
C ALA A 80 -6.01 8.82 8.09
N SER A 81 -5.73 7.51 8.12
CA SER A 81 -4.68 6.93 8.96
C SER A 81 -3.29 7.49 8.67
N LEU A 82 -3.01 7.78 7.40
CA LEU A 82 -1.78 8.45 6.97
C LEU A 82 -1.68 9.89 7.49
N LEU A 83 -2.77 10.66 7.38
CA LEU A 83 -2.81 12.04 7.87
C LEU A 83 -2.64 12.13 9.40
N PHE A 84 -3.11 11.12 10.13
CA PHE A 84 -2.91 10.99 11.58
C PHE A 84 -1.57 10.35 11.97
N GLY A 85 -0.72 9.96 11.01
CA GLY A 85 0.59 9.38 11.28
C GLY A 85 0.53 7.99 11.93
N LEU A 86 -0.56 7.24 11.74
CA LEU A 86 -0.72 5.88 12.28
C LEU A 86 0.08 4.83 11.50
N ILE A 87 0.51 5.18 10.28
CA ILE A 87 1.21 4.28 9.36
C ILE A 87 2.60 4.86 9.10
N GLU A 88 3.62 4.07 9.40
CA GLU A 88 4.98 4.39 9.01
C GLU A 88 5.15 4.16 7.50
N LEU A 89 5.40 5.25 6.77
CA LEU A 89 5.60 5.23 5.32
C LEU A 89 7.03 4.77 4.97
N GLY A 90 7.14 3.74 4.14
CA GLY A 90 8.41 3.22 3.61
C GLY A 90 8.65 3.57 2.15
N GLY A 91 9.92 3.61 1.73
CA GLY A 91 10.31 3.71 0.31
C GLY A 91 9.62 4.86 -0.45
N SER A 92 9.07 4.55 -1.62
CA SER A 92 8.37 5.50 -2.49
C SER A 92 7.09 6.07 -1.90
N ALA A 93 6.48 5.40 -0.92
CA ALA A 93 5.28 5.88 -0.25
C ALA A 93 5.53 7.14 0.60
N LYS A 94 6.80 7.56 0.78
CA LYS A 94 7.15 8.86 1.39
C LYS A 94 6.92 10.06 0.46
N TYR A 95 6.62 9.84 -0.82
CA TYR A 95 6.41 10.90 -1.82
C TYR A 95 5.41 12.00 -1.39
N PRO A 96 4.26 11.72 -0.75
CA PRO A 96 3.33 12.76 -0.31
C PRO A 96 3.94 13.79 0.64
N ASN A 97 4.98 13.40 1.39
CA ASN A 97 5.69 14.30 2.31
C ASN A 97 6.72 15.19 1.60
N ASN A 98 6.99 14.97 0.30
CA ASN A 98 7.87 15.82 -0.49
C ASN A 98 7.13 17.07 -0.98
N ASN A 99 7.16 18.12 -0.16
CA ASN A 99 6.50 19.39 -0.46
C ASN A 99 7.42 20.39 -1.16
N MET A 100 6.84 21.28 -1.98
CA MET A 100 7.54 22.44 -2.51
C MET A 100 8.01 23.34 -1.36
N THR A 101 9.21 23.90 -1.49
CA THR A 101 9.79 24.79 -0.47
C THR A 101 9.44 26.26 -0.71
N SER A 102 8.97 26.60 -1.92
CA SER A 102 8.68 27.98 -2.33
C SER A 102 7.58 28.04 -3.39
N LYS A 103 6.87 29.18 -3.45
CA LYS A 103 5.92 29.50 -4.53
C LYS A 103 6.60 29.79 -5.87
N ASN A 104 7.89 30.12 -5.85
CA ASN A 104 8.71 30.40 -7.04
C ASN A 104 9.33 29.12 -7.61
N GLN A 105 8.60 28.01 -7.56
CA GLN A 105 9.06 26.68 -7.94
C GLN A 105 8.01 26.06 -8.86
N ALA A 106 8.46 25.60 -10.02
CA ALA A 106 7.69 24.72 -10.88
C ALA A 106 8.16 23.29 -10.64
N ARG A 107 7.20 22.35 -10.55
CA ARG A 107 7.48 20.93 -10.38
C ARG A 107 6.65 20.12 -11.35
N VAL A 108 7.27 19.05 -11.84
CA VAL A 108 6.62 17.96 -12.57
C VAL A 108 7.17 16.68 -11.99
N THR A 109 6.30 15.70 -11.75
CA THR A 109 6.67 14.39 -11.21
C THR A 109 6.35 13.32 -12.25
N LEU A 110 7.31 12.46 -12.54
CA LEU A 110 7.06 11.21 -13.26
C LEU A 110 6.84 10.09 -12.24
N LYS A 111 5.62 9.56 -12.20
CA LYS A 111 5.28 8.32 -11.50
C LYS A 111 5.59 7.16 -12.43
N TYR A 112 6.26 6.14 -11.92
CA TYR A 112 6.42 4.85 -12.56
C TYR A 112 5.88 3.78 -11.61
N GLU A 113 5.13 2.81 -12.13
CA GLU A 113 4.70 1.66 -11.37
C GLU A 113 4.86 0.37 -12.16
N ALA A 114 5.22 -0.71 -11.46
CA ALA A 114 5.33 -2.02 -12.05
C ALA A 114 4.92 -3.11 -11.05
N THR A 115 4.29 -4.18 -11.54
CA THR A 115 4.00 -5.40 -10.79
C THR A 115 4.72 -6.58 -11.41
N THR A 116 5.08 -7.57 -10.60
CA THR A 116 5.88 -8.71 -11.03
C THR A 116 5.17 -10.04 -10.81
N LYS A 117 4.55 -10.21 -9.64
CA LYS A 117 3.94 -11.49 -9.25
C LYS A 117 2.84 -11.30 -8.23
N PHE A 118 1.94 -12.27 -8.19
CA PHE A 118 0.90 -12.37 -7.19
C PHE A 118 1.09 -13.66 -6.39
N GLN A 119 1.09 -13.55 -5.07
CA GLN A 119 1.12 -14.69 -4.16
C GLN A 119 -0.15 -14.72 -3.32
N GLU A 120 -0.70 -15.90 -3.09
CA GLU A 120 -1.90 -16.09 -2.27
C GLU A 120 -1.83 -17.38 -1.45
N LEU A 121 -2.54 -17.39 -0.32
CA LEU A 121 -2.78 -18.59 0.47
C LEU A 121 -3.97 -19.35 -0.08
N SER A 122 -3.78 -20.64 -0.32
CA SER A 122 -4.90 -21.53 -0.65
C SER A 122 -5.74 -21.82 0.60
N MET A 123 -6.78 -21.02 0.80
CA MET A 123 -7.64 -21.09 1.99
C MET A 123 -8.37 -22.43 2.14
N ASN A 124 -8.72 -23.08 1.02
CA ASN A 124 -9.40 -24.39 1.03
C ASN A 124 -8.56 -25.48 1.71
N HIS A 125 -7.24 -25.40 1.60
CA HIS A 125 -6.32 -26.35 2.22
C HIS A 125 -5.88 -25.90 3.62
N LEU A 126 -5.79 -24.59 3.86
CA LEU A 126 -5.50 -24.03 5.18
C LEU A 126 -6.62 -24.28 6.22
N ALA A 127 -7.88 -24.42 5.77
CA ALA A 127 -9.00 -24.74 6.64
C ALA A 127 -8.86 -26.10 7.34
N ALA A 128 -8.11 -27.03 6.73
CA ALA A 128 -7.79 -28.33 7.32
C ALA A 128 -6.56 -28.29 8.25
N ALA A 129 -5.76 -27.20 8.21
CA ALA A 129 -4.58 -27.05 9.04
C ALA A 129 -4.93 -26.60 10.46
N LYS A 130 -4.12 -27.01 11.44
CA LYS A 130 -4.33 -26.66 12.85
C LYS A 130 -4.10 -25.16 13.07
N VAL A 131 -5.10 -24.48 13.62
CA VAL A 131 -4.98 -23.09 14.08
C VAL A 131 -4.27 -23.07 15.45
N GLN A 132 -3.13 -22.38 15.53
CA GLN A 132 -2.31 -22.30 16.75
C GLN A 132 -2.92 -21.37 17.81
N HIS A 133 -3.58 -20.29 17.37
CA HIS A 133 -4.12 -19.23 18.25
C HIS A 133 -5.58 -18.88 17.92
N PRO A 134 -6.55 -19.79 18.15
CA PRO A 134 -7.94 -19.61 17.72
C PRO A 134 -8.65 -18.42 18.38
N ASP A 135 -8.17 -17.96 19.55
CA ASP A 135 -8.80 -16.87 20.30
C ASP A 135 -8.25 -15.47 19.96
N ILE A 136 -7.33 -15.33 19.00
CA ILE A 136 -6.67 -14.05 18.72
C ILE A 136 -7.66 -12.96 18.29
N PHE A 137 -8.68 -13.34 17.52
CA PHE A 137 -9.77 -12.45 17.09
C PHE A 137 -10.73 -12.15 18.24
N LYS A 138 -11.03 -13.14 19.10
CA LYS A 138 -11.90 -12.93 20.28
C LYS A 138 -11.28 -11.96 21.29
N LYS A 139 -9.95 -11.97 21.40
CA LYS A 139 -9.18 -11.06 22.26
C LYS A 139 -9.00 -9.67 21.64
N GLY A 140 -9.49 -9.44 20.41
CA GLY A 140 -9.35 -8.16 19.72
C GLY A 140 -7.91 -7.80 19.38
N VAL A 141 -7.01 -8.78 19.32
CA VAL A 141 -5.59 -8.53 19.02
C VAL A 141 -5.40 -8.22 17.54
N ALA A 142 -6.12 -8.93 16.67
CA ALA A 142 -6.13 -8.74 15.23
C ALA A 142 -7.57 -8.75 14.71
N THR A 143 -7.79 -8.16 13.53
CA THR A 143 -9.09 -8.19 12.85
C THR A 143 -9.04 -8.89 11.50
N HIS A 144 -7.87 -8.89 10.85
CA HIS A 144 -7.67 -9.49 9.53
C HIS A 144 -6.41 -10.36 9.50
N VAL A 145 -6.32 -11.20 8.47
CA VAL A 145 -5.13 -11.96 8.11
C VAL A 145 -4.79 -11.69 6.65
N VAL A 146 -3.50 -11.57 6.35
CA VAL A 146 -2.99 -11.33 4.99
C VAL A 146 -3.07 -12.63 4.18
N THR A 147 -4.00 -12.70 3.25
CA THR A 147 -4.23 -13.89 2.42
C THR A 147 -3.64 -13.80 1.02
N ALA A 148 -3.35 -12.59 0.53
CA ALA A 148 -2.76 -12.38 -0.78
C ALA A 148 -1.90 -11.11 -0.84
N ILE A 149 -0.86 -11.12 -1.68
CA ILE A 149 0.05 -10.00 -1.91
C ILE A 149 0.34 -9.89 -3.41
N LEU A 150 0.09 -8.70 -3.97
CA LEU A 150 0.59 -8.30 -5.28
C LEU A 150 1.95 -7.60 -5.11
N TYR A 151 3.01 -8.22 -5.62
CA TYR A 151 4.35 -7.69 -5.55
C TYR A 151 4.62 -6.74 -6.72
N GLY A 152 5.32 -5.66 -6.41
CA GLY A 152 5.68 -4.63 -7.36
C GLY A 152 6.53 -3.54 -6.74
N ALA A 153 6.76 -2.49 -7.51
CA ALA A 153 7.47 -1.30 -7.08
C ALA A 153 6.85 -0.06 -7.72
N GLN A 154 6.94 1.06 -6.99
CA GLN A 154 6.61 2.39 -7.50
C GLN A 154 7.84 3.28 -7.34
N ALA A 155 8.06 4.19 -8.28
CA ALA A 155 9.09 5.21 -8.21
C ALA A 155 8.50 6.58 -8.59
N PHE A 156 8.96 7.63 -7.90
CA PHE A 156 8.56 9.01 -8.15
C PHE A 156 9.80 9.84 -8.47
N PHE A 157 9.93 10.27 -9.72
CA PHE A 157 11.00 11.16 -10.16
C PHE A 157 10.49 12.59 -10.13
N VAL A 158 11.01 13.38 -9.19
CA VAL A 158 10.53 14.74 -8.93
C VAL A 158 11.48 15.75 -9.55
N PHE A 159 10.99 16.51 -10.52
CA PHE A 159 11.77 17.51 -11.25
C PHE A 159 11.38 18.92 -10.82
N ASP A 160 12.35 19.65 -10.28
CA ASP A 160 12.15 21.00 -9.77
C ASP A 160 12.88 22.07 -10.58
N ARG A 161 12.19 23.19 -10.79
CA ARG A 161 12.77 24.38 -11.41
C ARG A 161 12.40 25.63 -10.62
N LYS A 162 13.41 26.42 -10.24
CA LYS A 162 13.18 27.79 -9.72
C LYS A 162 12.68 28.69 -10.85
N CYS A 163 11.60 29.41 -10.60
CA CYS A 163 10.94 30.29 -11.55
C CYS A 163 10.61 31.63 -10.90
N LEU A 164 11.10 32.73 -11.49
CA LEU A 164 10.86 34.09 -10.99
C LEU A 164 9.54 34.69 -11.50
N LYS A 165 8.88 34.02 -12.45
CA LYS A 165 7.65 34.51 -13.11
C LYS A 165 6.65 33.38 -13.25
N GLU A 166 5.38 33.65 -12.94
CA GLU A 166 4.29 32.68 -13.04
C GLU A 166 4.12 32.11 -14.45
N LYS A 167 4.35 32.92 -15.50
CA LYS A 167 4.32 32.45 -16.89
C LYS A 167 5.33 31.31 -17.16
N ILE A 168 6.47 31.32 -16.47
CA ILE A 168 7.50 30.28 -16.61
C ILE A 168 7.04 29.00 -15.90
N ILE A 169 6.30 29.12 -14.79
CA ILE A 169 5.71 27.98 -14.06
C ILE A 169 4.71 27.25 -14.95
N LYS A 170 3.76 27.99 -15.55
CA LYS A 170 2.75 27.45 -16.46
C LYS A 170 3.39 26.71 -17.65
N ARG A 171 4.35 27.37 -18.31
CA ARG A 171 5.10 26.76 -19.43
C ARG A 171 5.88 25.51 -19.04
N PHE A 172 6.49 25.48 -17.85
CA PHE A 172 7.22 24.30 -17.36
C PHE A 172 6.28 23.13 -17.08
N LYS A 173 5.08 23.41 -16.56
CA LYS A 173 4.04 22.41 -16.28
C LYS A 173 3.28 21.94 -17.52
N GLY A 174 3.39 22.66 -18.64
CA GLY A 174 2.63 22.35 -19.86
C GLY A 174 1.14 22.71 -19.77
N THR A 175 0.78 23.67 -18.90
CA THR A 175 -0.59 24.10 -18.59
C THR A 175 -0.81 25.57 -18.87
#